data_AF-A0A673WY78-F1
#
_entry.id   AF-A0A673WY78-F1
#
_cell.length_a   1.000
_cell.length_b   1.000
_cell.length_c   1.000
_cell.angle_alpha   90.00
_cell.angle_beta   90.00
_cell.angle_gamma   90.00
#
_symmetry.space_group_name_H-M   'P 1'
#
loop_
_entity.id
_entity.type
_entity.pdbx_description
1 polymer ?
#
loop_
_entity_poly.entity_id
_entity_poly.type
_entity_poly.pdbx_seq_one_letter_code
_entity_poly.pdbx_strand_id
1 'polypeptide(L)'
;MLKQTDIPETVHLSDSINDEEIKYVMARKTLIKEWLNSQDIYCELEDVPNIALLGSGGGERAAVGMLGSLHQLAQDNLLGSLLYMCGVSGTTWCMSSLYSDPDWSLNKRCDEVIKKLKGPTVGLKKAVDWLKQWKDSDQDFTLTNFWGAFTASYFMKEMDTRRLSDDAHRNSTNPYPIYSAIELNRNKQHCTEAVWFEMTPHESGFSGLGAFVPTSCFRSQFEDGIMTEKRKEMDMVLLQGICGSAIADGQRNNAEVVKMIWALLGVTFSAGIKTEGQDSMMLMSATGGKVEVCESVPSQVVRCVSELMVNAEDPDPLKTWEVITTLRQLLEGLVSSKGEMLWNMDSERWKKTSLVERKEFIETVSLELILTSDSWTKDWKDKRYTCIDESKYMVTTGMKDKMSITNSWVPDELWIVQNIFPLVKKWEWGTVYNFFFNIQDTNVLSSMASKEKIHLVDAGLKMNSPYPPVLRPSRDVDLIISLDFSEGDPFEANTHTHTHTHTCLFLFKPFRRT
;
A
#
# COMPACT_ATOMS: atom_id res chain seq x y z
N MET A 1 -4.35 26.96 -28.18
CA MET A 1 -4.75 26.15 -27.01
C MET A 1 -6.21 26.45 -26.73
N LEU A 2 -7.11 25.56 -27.16
CA LEU A 2 -8.53 25.63 -26.82
C LEU A 2 -8.66 25.40 -25.30
N LYS A 3 -9.35 26.31 -24.61
CA LYS A 3 -9.71 26.16 -23.20
C LYS A 3 -10.53 24.88 -23.05
N GLN A 4 -10.12 24.02 -22.12
CA GLN A 4 -10.91 22.91 -21.61
C GLN A 4 -12.28 23.49 -21.18
N THR A 5 -13.35 22.99 -21.78
CA THR A 5 -14.71 23.44 -21.53
C THR A 5 -15.09 23.22 -20.07
N ASP A 6 -15.63 24.26 -19.41
CA ASP A 6 -16.15 24.27 -18.03
C ASP A 6 -17.43 23.41 -17.85
N ILE A 7 -17.43 22.18 -18.37
CA ILE A 7 -18.45 21.20 -18.00
C ILE A 7 -17.95 20.55 -16.71
N PRO A 8 -18.68 20.67 -15.60
CA PRO A 8 -18.26 20.02 -14.37
C PRO A 8 -18.28 18.51 -14.57
N GLU A 9 -17.21 17.83 -14.13
CA GLU A 9 -17.14 16.37 -14.19
C GLU A 9 -18.28 15.77 -13.35
N THR A 10 -19.00 14.83 -13.93
CA THR A 10 -20.15 14.17 -13.29
C THR A 10 -19.87 12.68 -13.08
N VAL A 11 -20.52 12.10 -12.08
CA VAL A 11 -20.55 10.64 -11.91
C VAL A 11 -21.20 10.01 -13.12
N HIS A 12 -20.51 9.03 -13.70
CA HIS A 12 -21.02 8.21 -14.79
C HIS A 12 -21.76 7.01 -14.19
N LEU A 13 -23.08 6.95 -14.40
CA LEU A 13 -23.92 5.82 -14.03
C LEU A 13 -24.21 4.98 -15.28
N SER A 14 -23.49 3.86 -15.43
CA SER A 14 -23.67 2.89 -16.50
C SER A 14 -23.12 1.51 -16.13
N ASP A 15 -23.82 0.47 -16.60
CA ASP A 15 -23.33 -0.91 -16.57
C ASP A 15 -22.29 -1.19 -17.67
N SER A 16 -22.15 -0.30 -18.66
CA SER A 16 -21.14 -0.38 -19.72
C SER A 16 -19.77 0.07 -19.23
N ILE A 17 -18.71 -0.53 -19.76
CA ILE A 17 -17.35 0.05 -19.68
C ILE A 17 -17.32 1.39 -20.43
N ASN A 18 -16.42 2.30 -20.03
CA ASN A 18 -16.32 3.59 -20.71
C ASN A 18 -15.73 3.49 -22.13
N ASP A 19 -15.94 4.55 -22.91
CA ASP A 19 -15.52 4.64 -24.31
C ASP A 19 -14.00 4.50 -24.50
N GLU A 20 -13.19 4.91 -23.52
CA GLU A 20 -11.72 4.80 -23.61
C GLU A 20 -11.24 3.37 -23.35
N GLU A 21 -11.86 2.64 -22.42
CA GLU A 21 -11.66 1.20 -22.25
C GLU A 21 -12.08 0.47 -23.54
N ILE A 22 -13.23 0.81 -24.13
CA ILE A 22 -13.70 0.25 -25.41
C ILE A 22 -12.65 0.45 -26.52
N LYS A 23 -12.12 1.66 -26.66
CA LYS A 23 -11.07 1.95 -27.65
C LYS A 23 -9.81 1.13 -27.39
N TYR A 24 -9.37 1.05 -26.13
CA TYR A 24 -8.19 0.28 -25.74
C TYR A 24 -8.35 -1.21 -26.08
N VAL A 25 -9.48 -1.80 -25.70
CA VAL A 25 -9.74 -3.23 -25.90
C VAL A 25 -9.94 -3.57 -27.37
N MET A 26 -10.58 -2.70 -28.17
CA MET A 26 -10.67 -2.90 -29.62
C MET A 26 -9.29 -2.89 -30.29
N ALA A 27 -8.44 -1.94 -29.90
CA ALA A 27 -7.06 -1.89 -30.40
C ALA A 27 -6.26 -3.12 -29.95
N ARG A 28 -6.45 -3.59 -28.72
CA ARG A 28 -5.81 -4.82 -28.20
C ARG A 28 -6.31 -6.07 -28.93
N LYS A 29 -7.62 -6.22 -29.18
CA LYS A 29 -8.20 -7.35 -29.92
C LYS A 29 -7.62 -7.47 -31.33
N THR A 30 -7.26 -6.35 -31.96
CA THR A 30 -6.55 -6.36 -33.26
C THR A 30 -5.18 -7.05 -33.13
N LEU A 31 -4.41 -6.74 -32.09
CA LEU A 31 -3.13 -7.41 -31.82
C LEU A 31 -3.30 -8.88 -31.42
N ILE A 32 -4.35 -9.22 -30.66
CA ILE A 32 -4.67 -10.62 -30.33
C ILE A 32 -5.03 -11.39 -31.60
N LYS A 33 -5.77 -10.80 -32.54
CA LYS A 33 -6.06 -11.41 -33.85
C LYS A 33 -4.78 -11.69 -34.64
N GLU A 34 -3.84 -10.74 -34.67
CA GLU A 34 -2.52 -10.94 -35.30
C GLU A 34 -1.75 -12.07 -34.63
N TRP A 35 -1.78 -12.14 -33.30
CA TRP A 35 -1.20 -13.23 -32.54
C TRP A 35 -1.87 -14.58 -32.87
N LEU A 36 -3.20 -14.68 -32.89
CA LEU A 36 -3.94 -15.89 -33.27
C LEU A 36 -3.58 -16.37 -34.69
N ASN A 37 -3.50 -15.44 -35.65
CA ASN A 37 -3.08 -15.74 -37.02
C ASN A 37 -1.67 -16.35 -37.06
N SER A 38 -0.75 -15.88 -36.19
CA SER A 38 0.59 -16.45 -36.06
C SER A 38 0.62 -17.86 -35.47
N GLN A 39 -0.48 -18.28 -34.84
CA GLN A 39 -0.70 -19.63 -34.30
C GLN A 39 -1.57 -20.50 -35.23
N ASP A 40 -1.76 -20.11 -36.49
CA ASP A 40 -2.62 -20.76 -37.48
C ASP A 40 -4.12 -20.82 -37.06
N ILE A 41 -4.56 -19.87 -36.23
CA ILE A 41 -5.96 -19.71 -35.82
C ILE A 41 -6.52 -18.44 -36.46
N TYR A 42 -7.47 -18.60 -37.40
CA TYR A 42 -8.06 -17.49 -38.13
C TYR A 42 -9.48 -17.21 -37.66
N CYS A 43 -9.78 -15.96 -37.33
CA CYS A 43 -11.11 -15.53 -36.90
C CYS A 43 -11.39 -14.07 -37.30
N GLU A 44 -12.66 -13.68 -37.30
CA GLU A 44 -13.02 -12.27 -37.39
C GLU A 44 -12.73 -11.54 -36.08
N LEU A 45 -12.66 -10.19 -36.14
CA LEU A 45 -12.31 -9.40 -34.94
C LEU A 45 -13.36 -9.57 -33.82
N GLU A 46 -14.62 -9.76 -34.19
CA GLU A 46 -15.74 -10.04 -33.29
C GLU A 46 -15.61 -11.39 -32.58
N ASP A 47 -15.00 -12.37 -33.23
CA ASP A 47 -14.79 -13.73 -32.70
C ASP A 47 -13.51 -13.88 -31.87
N VAL A 48 -12.68 -12.83 -31.77
CA VAL A 48 -11.47 -12.85 -30.94
C VAL A 48 -11.88 -13.02 -29.47
N PRO A 49 -11.40 -14.06 -28.76
CA PRO A 49 -11.80 -14.34 -27.40
C PRO A 49 -11.25 -13.28 -26.43
N ASN A 50 -12.09 -12.86 -25.50
CA ASN A 50 -11.74 -11.98 -24.41
C ASN A 50 -11.16 -12.81 -23.25
N ILE A 51 -9.83 -12.92 -23.21
CA ILE A 51 -9.12 -13.70 -22.17
C ILE A 51 -8.66 -12.79 -21.04
N ALA A 52 -9.05 -13.09 -19.81
CA ALA A 52 -8.64 -12.37 -18.61
C ALA A 52 -7.69 -13.19 -17.74
N LEU A 53 -6.59 -12.57 -17.30
CA LEU A 53 -5.69 -13.12 -16.29
C LEU A 53 -5.98 -12.48 -14.93
N LEU A 54 -6.21 -13.30 -13.92
CA LEU A 54 -6.43 -12.87 -12.55
C LEU A 54 -5.31 -13.36 -11.65
N GLY A 55 -4.79 -12.49 -10.79
CA GLY A 55 -3.86 -12.85 -9.72
C GLY A 55 -4.44 -12.60 -8.33
N SER A 56 -4.35 -13.61 -7.48
CA SER A 56 -4.74 -13.52 -6.07
C SER A 56 -3.85 -12.59 -5.26
N GLY A 57 -4.21 -12.38 -3.99
CA GLY A 57 -3.36 -11.71 -3.02
C GLY A 57 -2.34 -12.65 -2.38
N GLY A 58 -1.48 -12.08 -1.55
CA GLY A 58 -0.37 -12.80 -0.92
C GLY A 58 0.92 -11.98 -0.75
N GLY A 59 0.82 -10.65 -0.68
CA GLY A 59 1.97 -9.76 -0.51
C GLY A 59 3.09 -9.97 -1.54
N GLU A 60 4.34 -9.92 -1.10
CA GLU A 60 5.51 -10.10 -1.98
C GLU A 60 5.52 -11.46 -2.69
N ARG A 61 5.00 -12.53 -2.05
CA ARG A 61 4.86 -13.86 -2.68
C ARG A 61 3.97 -13.80 -3.91
N ALA A 62 2.82 -13.13 -3.82
CA ALA A 62 1.94 -12.94 -4.97
C ALA A 62 2.60 -12.04 -6.03
N ALA A 63 3.33 -11.00 -5.62
CA ALA A 63 4.04 -10.13 -6.56
C ALA A 63 5.07 -10.90 -7.40
N VAL A 64 5.92 -11.71 -6.75
CA VAL A 64 6.92 -12.56 -7.43
C VAL A 64 6.27 -13.70 -8.21
N GLY A 65 5.23 -14.34 -7.65
CA GLY A 65 4.48 -15.41 -8.31
C GLY A 65 3.82 -14.94 -9.60
N MET A 66 3.20 -13.76 -9.58
CA MET A 66 2.64 -13.12 -10.77
C MET A 66 3.71 -12.82 -11.81
N LEU A 67 4.86 -12.26 -11.39
CA LEU A 67 5.97 -11.95 -12.28
C LEU A 67 6.50 -13.20 -12.99
N GLY A 68 6.70 -14.30 -12.24
CA GLY A 68 7.13 -15.59 -12.81
C GLY A 68 6.09 -16.21 -13.74
N SER A 69 4.80 -16.10 -13.39
CA SER A 69 3.71 -16.61 -14.23
C SER A 69 3.62 -15.85 -15.55
N LEU A 70 3.73 -14.52 -15.52
CA LEU A 70 3.81 -13.70 -16.72
C LEU A 70 5.03 -14.03 -17.57
N HIS A 71 6.19 -14.21 -16.94
CA HIS A 71 7.42 -14.63 -17.63
C HIS A 71 7.19 -15.95 -18.39
N GLN A 72 6.60 -16.96 -17.74
CA GLN A 72 6.31 -18.24 -18.37
C GLN A 72 5.30 -18.09 -19.53
N LEU A 73 4.22 -17.33 -19.32
CA LEU A 73 3.25 -17.03 -20.39
C LEU A 73 3.90 -16.36 -21.60
N ALA A 74 4.93 -15.52 -21.41
CA ALA A 74 5.67 -14.94 -22.53
C ALA A 74 6.60 -15.94 -23.23
N GLN A 75 7.28 -16.81 -22.47
CA GLN A 75 8.11 -17.88 -23.06
C GLN A 75 7.28 -18.86 -23.89
N ASP A 76 6.07 -19.17 -23.44
CA ASP A 76 5.14 -20.05 -24.13
C ASP A 76 4.34 -19.32 -25.23
N ASN A 77 4.67 -18.05 -25.52
CA ASN A 77 3.98 -17.20 -26.48
C ASN A 77 2.46 -17.09 -26.23
N LEU A 78 2.02 -17.13 -24.98
CA LEU A 78 0.61 -16.99 -24.57
C LEU A 78 0.27 -15.59 -24.05
N LEU A 79 1.27 -14.78 -23.66
CA LEU A 79 1.01 -13.43 -23.16
C LEU A 79 0.27 -12.55 -24.18
N GLY A 80 0.56 -12.73 -25.48
CA GLY A 80 -0.08 -12.01 -26.57
C GLY A 80 -1.58 -12.23 -26.66
N SER A 81 -2.10 -13.33 -26.08
CA SER A 81 -3.52 -13.67 -26.10
C SER A 81 -4.36 -12.94 -25.06
N LEU A 82 -3.73 -12.30 -24.06
CA LEU A 82 -4.43 -11.71 -22.93
C LEU A 82 -5.01 -10.33 -23.28
N LEU A 83 -6.30 -10.16 -22.95
CA LEU A 83 -7.02 -8.89 -23.08
C LEU A 83 -6.98 -8.09 -21.78
N TYR A 84 -7.25 -8.75 -20.65
CA TYR A 84 -7.32 -8.13 -19.33
C TYR A 84 -6.31 -8.73 -18.35
N MET A 85 -5.81 -7.90 -17.43
CA MET A 85 -5.05 -8.34 -16.26
C MET A 85 -5.62 -7.69 -15.02
N CYS A 86 -6.07 -8.50 -14.07
CA CYS A 86 -6.72 -8.04 -12.85
C CYS A 86 -6.02 -8.57 -11.60
N GLY A 87 -5.82 -7.71 -10.60
CA GLY A 87 -5.11 -8.08 -9.37
C GLY A 87 -5.82 -7.63 -8.09
N VAL A 88 -5.65 -8.42 -7.03
CA VAL A 88 -5.85 -7.98 -5.64
C VAL A 88 -4.51 -7.99 -4.88
N SER A 89 -4.38 -7.18 -3.83
CA SER A 89 -3.24 -7.21 -2.91
C SER A 89 -1.87 -7.26 -3.62
N GLY A 90 -0.96 -8.15 -3.21
CA GLY A 90 0.37 -8.31 -3.78
C GLY A 90 0.47 -8.37 -5.31
N THR A 91 -0.53 -8.92 -6.01
CA THR A 91 -0.57 -8.90 -7.49
C THR A 91 -0.63 -7.46 -8.02
N THR A 92 -1.36 -6.56 -7.35
CA THR A 92 -1.40 -5.13 -7.72
C THR A 92 -0.04 -4.44 -7.60
N TRP A 93 0.83 -4.91 -6.70
CA TRP A 93 2.17 -4.36 -6.54
C TRP A 93 3.06 -4.76 -7.72
N CYS A 94 2.96 -6.00 -8.18
CA CYS A 94 3.62 -6.47 -9.40
C CYS A 94 3.12 -5.70 -10.63
N MET A 95 1.80 -5.56 -10.79
CA MET A 95 1.21 -4.75 -11.87
C MET A 95 1.70 -3.31 -11.82
N SER A 96 1.68 -2.67 -10.64
CA SER A 96 2.19 -1.31 -10.46
C SER A 96 3.62 -1.15 -10.98
N SER A 97 4.51 -2.09 -10.61
CA SER A 97 5.91 -2.07 -11.05
C SER A 97 6.05 -2.40 -12.55
N LEU A 98 5.33 -3.39 -13.08
CA LEU A 98 5.42 -3.75 -14.51
C LEU A 98 4.99 -2.59 -15.41
N TYR A 99 3.80 -2.03 -15.14
CA TYR A 99 3.20 -0.96 -15.93
C TYR A 99 3.90 0.39 -15.74
N SER A 100 4.93 0.52 -14.91
CA SER A 100 5.74 1.75 -14.89
C SER A 100 6.53 1.96 -16.19
N ASP A 101 6.71 0.92 -17.02
CA ASP A 101 7.25 0.99 -18.38
C ASP A 101 6.11 0.81 -19.40
N PRO A 102 5.84 1.78 -20.31
CA PRO A 102 4.73 1.71 -21.25
C PRO A 102 4.89 0.63 -22.31
N ASP A 103 6.12 0.25 -22.63
CA ASP A 103 6.45 -0.74 -23.64
C ASP A 103 7.10 -1.96 -22.99
N TRP A 104 6.59 -2.35 -21.82
CA TRP A 104 7.24 -3.36 -21.01
C TRP A 104 7.41 -4.68 -21.78
N SER A 105 8.62 -5.22 -21.74
CA SER A 105 8.91 -6.59 -22.15
C SER A 105 9.40 -7.38 -20.95
N LEU A 106 8.87 -8.58 -20.74
CA LEU A 106 9.18 -9.36 -19.55
C LEU A 106 10.64 -9.79 -19.47
N ASN A 107 11.30 -9.98 -20.61
CA ASN A 107 12.73 -10.31 -20.64
C ASN A 107 13.58 -9.29 -19.89
N LYS A 108 13.26 -7.99 -20.01
CA LYS A 108 13.97 -6.92 -19.31
C LYS A 108 13.38 -6.67 -17.92
N ARG A 109 12.06 -6.67 -17.80
CA ARG A 109 11.36 -6.27 -16.57
C ARG A 109 11.46 -7.29 -15.46
N CYS A 110 11.46 -8.58 -15.77
CA CYS A 110 11.66 -9.61 -14.75
C CYS A 110 13.01 -9.42 -14.03
N ASP A 111 14.09 -9.23 -14.78
CA ASP A 111 15.43 -9.02 -14.23
C ASP A 111 15.51 -7.72 -13.41
N GLU A 112 14.91 -6.63 -13.89
CA GLU A 112 14.86 -5.35 -13.18
C GLU A 112 14.12 -5.47 -11.84
N VAL A 113 12.93 -6.07 -11.85
CA VAL A 113 12.12 -6.26 -10.64
C VAL A 113 12.81 -7.21 -9.66
N ILE A 114 13.35 -8.35 -10.13
CA ILE A 114 14.07 -9.29 -9.26
C ILE A 114 15.32 -8.65 -8.66
N LYS A 115 16.11 -7.91 -9.46
CA LYS A 115 17.29 -7.19 -8.97
C LYS A 115 16.90 -6.17 -7.90
N LYS A 116 15.78 -5.48 -8.10
CA LYS A 116 15.25 -4.50 -7.15
C LYS A 116 14.79 -5.16 -5.85
N LEU A 117 14.02 -6.24 -5.94
CA LEU A 117 13.57 -7.03 -4.78
C LEU A 117 14.74 -7.65 -4.00
N LYS A 118 15.87 -7.95 -4.64
CA LYS A 118 17.11 -8.38 -3.96
C LYS A 118 17.93 -7.23 -3.37
N GLY A 119 17.64 -5.99 -3.77
CA GLY A 119 18.36 -4.79 -3.35
C GLY A 119 18.00 -4.31 -1.94
N PRO A 120 18.61 -3.21 -1.48
CA PRO A 120 18.23 -2.56 -0.24
C PRO A 120 16.84 -1.92 -0.34
N THR A 121 16.20 -1.69 0.80
CA THR A 121 14.96 -0.90 0.88
C THR A 121 15.21 0.54 0.43
N VAL A 122 14.13 1.24 0.07
CA VAL A 122 14.22 2.68 -0.22
C VAL A 122 14.61 3.40 1.07
N GLY A 123 15.59 4.30 0.98
CA GLY A 123 16.08 5.05 2.14
C GLY A 123 14.96 5.81 2.86
N LEU A 124 14.97 5.76 4.20
CA LEU A 124 13.95 6.33 5.10
C LEU A 124 13.53 7.75 4.69
N LYS A 125 14.50 8.61 4.41
CA LYS A 125 14.28 10.00 3.98
C LYS A 125 13.32 10.11 2.79
N LYS A 126 13.47 9.27 1.76
CA LYS A 126 12.61 9.32 0.57
C LYS A 126 11.16 8.92 0.90
N ALA A 127 10.97 7.93 1.76
CA ALA A 127 9.65 7.51 2.22
C ALA A 127 8.99 8.61 3.09
N VAL A 128 9.75 9.21 4.01
CA VAL A 128 9.25 10.27 4.89
C VAL A 128 9.00 11.58 4.13
N ASP A 129 9.82 11.94 3.16
CA ASP A 129 9.57 13.09 2.27
C ASP A 129 8.25 12.93 1.51
N TRP A 130 7.95 11.72 1.02
CA TRP A 130 6.67 11.43 0.38
C TRP A 130 5.49 11.55 1.36
N LEU A 131 5.63 11.01 2.58
CA LEU A 131 4.61 11.13 3.63
C LEU A 131 4.36 12.58 4.05
N LYS A 132 5.43 13.39 4.19
CA LYS A 132 5.37 14.83 4.47
C LYS A 132 4.59 15.57 3.39
N GLN A 133 4.92 15.33 2.12
CA GLN A 133 4.22 15.95 0.99
C GLN A 133 2.73 15.60 0.97
N TRP A 134 2.36 14.35 1.24
CA TRP A 134 0.96 13.96 1.33
C TRP A 134 0.26 14.62 2.52
N LYS A 135 0.87 14.61 3.69
CA LYS A 135 0.31 15.27 4.88
C LYS A 135 0.08 16.78 4.67
N ASP A 136 1.00 17.46 3.98
CA ASP A 136 0.91 18.90 3.75
C ASP A 136 -0.11 19.26 2.64
N SER A 137 -0.39 18.34 1.71
CA SER A 137 -1.25 18.57 0.54
C SER A 137 -2.66 17.97 0.64
N ASP A 138 -2.90 17.06 1.59
CA ASP A 138 -4.12 16.27 1.67
C ASP A 138 -4.70 16.32 3.09
N GLN A 139 -5.97 16.67 3.20
CA GLN A 139 -6.68 16.73 4.49
C GLN A 139 -7.01 15.33 5.03
N ASP A 140 -6.98 14.30 4.18
CA ASP A 140 -7.33 12.91 4.51
C ASP A 140 -6.09 12.02 4.67
N PHE A 141 -5.06 12.53 5.37
CA PHE A 141 -3.87 11.76 5.72
C PHE A 141 -4.20 10.68 6.78
N THR A 142 -4.15 9.41 6.38
CA THR A 142 -4.56 8.24 7.18
C THR A 142 -3.47 7.16 7.22
N LEU A 143 -3.71 6.06 7.94
CA LEU A 143 -2.77 4.92 7.95
C LEU A 143 -2.53 4.35 6.55
N THR A 144 -3.45 4.52 5.60
CA THR A 144 -3.24 4.09 4.21
C THR A 144 -2.05 4.78 3.55
N ASN A 145 -1.77 6.04 3.88
CA ASN A 145 -0.56 6.72 3.40
C ASN A 145 0.69 6.02 3.94
N PHE A 146 0.71 5.68 5.24
CA PHE A 146 1.80 4.91 5.83
C PHE A 146 1.95 3.54 5.14
N TRP A 147 0.86 2.81 4.90
CA TRP A 147 0.91 1.50 4.24
C TRP A 147 1.38 1.58 2.79
N GLY A 148 0.99 2.64 2.07
CA GLY A 148 1.51 2.92 0.73
C GLY A 148 3.03 3.12 0.76
N ALA A 149 3.51 4.02 1.61
CA ALA A 149 4.94 4.28 1.78
C ALA A 149 5.69 3.02 2.23
N PHE A 150 5.17 2.27 3.19
CA PHE A 150 5.78 1.04 3.69
C PHE A 150 5.85 -0.03 2.60
N THR A 151 4.75 -0.30 1.90
CA THR A 151 4.71 -1.32 0.83
C THR A 151 5.66 -0.99 -0.29
N ALA A 152 5.61 0.26 -0.78
CA ALA A 152 6.46 0.74 -1.85
C ALA A 152 7.95 0.73 -1.44
N SER A 153 8.29 1.25 -0.26
CA SER A 153 9.69 1.37 0.17
C SER A 153 10.33 0.07 0.66
N TYR A 154 9.58 -0.76 1.39
CA TYR A 154 10.09 -1.94 2.09
C TYR A 154 9.95 -3.21 1.25
N PHE A 155 8.73 -3.53 0.78
CA PHE A 155 8.48 -4.75 0.00
C PHE A 155 8.90 -4.58 -1.46
N MET A 156 8.35 -3.58 -2.14
CA MET A 156 8.61 -3.38 -3.57
C MET A 156 9.93 -2.67 -3.86
N LYS A 157 10.52 -2.05 -2.83
CA LYS A 157 11.80 -1.34 -2.89
C LYS A 157 11.82 -0.28 -4.00
N GLU A 158 10.65 0.31 -4.27
CA GLU A 158 10.39 1.33 -5.27
C GLU A 158 9.27 2.27 -4.82
N MET A 159 9.56 3.56 -4.80
CA MET A 159 8.55 4.61 -4.61
C MET A 159 8.25 5.24 -5.98
N ASP A 160 7.32 4.64 -6.74
CA ASP A 160 6.82 5.15 -8.02
C ASP A 160 5.63 6.08 -7.79
N THR A 161 5.83 7.38 -8.02
CA THR A 161 4.83 8.42 -7.77
C THR A 161 4.05 8.82 -9.03
N ARG A 162 4.10 8.02 -10.10
CA ARG A 162 3.21 8.23 -11.25
C ARG A 162 1.75 8.09 -10.83
N ARG A 163 0.83 8.63 -11.62
CA ARG A 163 -0.61 8.48 -11.39
C ARG A 163 -1.16 7.38 -12.28
N LEU A 164 -2.25 6.75 -11.86
CA LEU A 164 -2.86 5.70 -12.67
C LEU A 164 -3.45 6.27 -13.96
N SER A 165 -3.99 7.50 -13.94
CA SER A 165 -4.50 8.14 -15.16
C SER A 165 -3.41 8.50 -16.18
N ASP A 166 -2.15 8.60 -15.76
CA ASP A 166 -1.01 8.78 -16.68
C ASP A 166 -0.88 7.56 -17.64
N ASP A 167 -1.50 6.43 -17.30
CA ASP A 167 -1.49 5.21 -18.11
C ASP A 167 -2.58 5.18 -19.20
N ALA A 168 -3.53 6.12 -19.20
CA ALA A 168 -4.69 6.11 -20.11
C ALA A 168 -4.28 6.24 -21.59
N HIS A 169 -3.18 6.94 -21.87
CA HIS A 169 -2.72 7.19 -23.24
C HIS A 169 -1.64 6.21 -23.72
N ARG A 170 -1.41 5.12 -22.98
CA ARG A 170 -0.44 4.09 -23.38
C ARG A 170 -0.96 3.30 -24.56
N ASN A 171 -0.05 2.69 -25.31
CA ASN A 171 -0.45 1.79 -26.38
C ASN A 171 -1.14 0.53 -25.83
N SER A 172 -1.90 -0.14 -26.69
CA SER A 172 -2.62 -1.36 -26.37
C SER A 172 -1.74 -2.62 -26.48
N THR A 173 -0.42 -2.50 -26.34
CA THR A 173 0.50 -3.65 -26.49
C THR A 173 0.49 -4.59 -25.29
N ASN A 174 -0.10 -4.18 -24.18
CA ASN A 174 -0.20 -4.93 -22.95
C ASN A 174 -1.67 -5.20 -22.59
N PRO A 175 -1.96 -6.21 -21.76
CA PRO A 175 -3.32 -6.43 -21.26
C PRO A 175 -3.83 -5.19 -20.52
N TYR A 176 -5.13 -4.94 -20.57
CA TYR A 176 -5.73 -3.80 -19.87
C TYR A 176 -5.70 -4.03 -18.33
N PRO A 177 -5.05 -3.13 -17.55
CA PRO A 177 -4.85 -3.35 -16.13
C PRO A 177 -6.07 -2.92 -15.30
N ILE A 178 -6.51 -3.80 -14.39
CA ILE A 178 -7.60 -3.57 -13.45
C ILE A 178 -7.10 -3.83 -12.02
N TYR A 179 -7.13 -2.80 -11.19
CA TYR A 179 -6.74 -2.85 -9.78
C TYR A 179 -7.99 -2.92 -8.92
N SER A 180 -7.99 -3.78 -7.90
CA SER A 180 -9.18 -4.05 -7.10
C SER A 180 -9.03 -3.63 -5.64
N ALA A 181 -10.11 -3.10 -5.09
CA ALA A 181 -10.33 -2.79 -3.68
C ALA A 181 -11.78 -3.10 -3.30
N ILE A 182 -12.12 -2.91 -2.03
CA ILE A 182 -13.49 -3.00 -1.53
C ILE A 182 -13.81 -1.83 -0.61
N GLU A 183 -15.05 -1.35 -0.62
CA GLU A 183 -15.58 -0.53 0.46
C GLU A 183 -15.97 -1.42 1.63
N LEU A 184 -15.40 -1.13 2.80
CA LEU A 184 -15.75 -1.80 4.04
C LEU A 184 -16.42 -0.79 4.98
N ASN A 185 -17.65 -1.07 5.36
CA ASN A 185 -18.36 -0.23 6.31
C ASN A 185 -17.69 -0.31 7.70
N ARG A 186 -17.17 0.82 8.18
CA ARG A 186 -16.41 0.97 9.43
C ARG A 186 -17.08 0.34 10.67
N ASN A 187 -18.41 0.25 10.69
CA ASN A 187 -19.20 -0.22 11.84
C ASN A 187 -19.65 -1.69 11.75
N LYS A 188 -19.34 -2.43 10.68
CA LYS A 188 -19.74 -3.83 10.51
C LYS A 188 -18.51 -4.74 10.48
N GLN A 189 -18.42 -5.63 11.48
CA GLN A 189 -17.34 -6.62 11.63
C GLN A 189 -17.41 -7.78 10.60
N HIS A 190 -18.38 -7.80 9.69
CA HIS A 190 -18.59 -8.90 8.75
C HIS A 190 -18.31 -8.47 7.30
N CYS A 191 -17.30 -9.07 6.66
CA CYS A 191 -16.87 -8.79 5.28
C CYS A 191 -17.90 -9.14 4.18
N THR A 192 -19.04 -9.74 4.54
CA THR A 192 -20.01 -10.26 3.57
C THR A 192 -20.75 -9.17 2.79
N GLU A 193 -20.84 -7.95 3.34
CA GLU A 193 -21.54 -6.82 2.71
C GLU A 193 -20.61 -5.83 1.98
N ALA A 194 -19.29 -6.05 1.99
CA ALA A 194 -18.34 -5.12 1.37
C ALA A 194 -18.59 -4.97 -0.14
N VAL A 195 -18.49 -3.75 -0.69
CA VAL A 195 -18.83 -3.47 -2.09
C VAL A 195 -17.55 -3.39 -2.92
N TRP A 196 -17.51 -4.05 -4.07
CA TRP A 196 -16.32 -4.06 -4.94
C TRP A 196 -16.07 -2.70 -5.57
N PHE A 197 -14.80 -2.29 -5.53
CA PHE A 197 -14.30 -1.08 -6.14
C PHE A 197 -13.17 -1.44 -7.11
N GLU A 198 -13.26 -0.97 -8.34
CA GLU A 198 -12.21 -1.16 -9.34
C GLU A 198 -11.57 0.17 -9.70
N MET A 199 -10.29 0.11 -10.06
CA MET A 199 -9.49 1.24 -10.51
C MET A 199 -8.77 0.83 -11.79
N THR A 200 -8.98 1.59 -12.84
CA THR A 200 -8.34 1.41 -14.15
C THR A 200 -7.65 2.73 -14.56
N PRO A 201 -6.83 2.76 -15.62
CA PRO A 201 -6.28 4.02 -16.13
C PRO A 201 -7.35 5.07 -16.47
N HIS A 202 -8.55 4.65 -16.86
CA HIS A 202 -9.59 5.55 -17.36
C HIS A 202 -10.63 5.92 -16.30
N GLU A 203 -11.15 4.93 -15.57
CA GLU A 203 -12.18 5.13 -14.56
C GLU A 203 -11.91 4.34 -13.28
N SER A 204 -12.46 4.87 -12.18
CA SER A 204 -12.48 4.23 -10.88
C SER A 204 -13.90 4.26 -10.33
N GLY A 205 -14.37 3.16 -9.77
CA GLY A 205 -15.75 3.09 -9.31
C GLY A 205 -16.23 1.74 -8.82
N PHE A 206 -17.53 1.65 -8.58
CA PHE A 206 -18.18 0.48 -8.01
C PHE A 206 -18.78 -0.40 -9.11
N SER A 207 -18.07 -1.46 -9.47
CA SER A 207 -18.48 -2.36 -10.57
C SER A 207 -19.90 -2.91 -10.41
N GLY A 208 -20.29 -3.26 -9.18
CA GLY A 208 -21.62 -3.82 -8.90
C GLY A 208 -22.76 -2.78 -8.87
N LEU A 209 -22.44 -1.49 -8.87
CA LEU A 209 -23.42 -0.40 -8.89
C LEU A 209 -23.43 0.36 -10.21
N GLY A 210 -22.58 -0.01 -11.16
CA GLY A 210 -22.47 0.67 -12.45
C GLY A 210 -22.13 2.15 -12.29
N ALA A 211 -21.24 2.51 -11.37
CA ALA A 211 -21.01 3.92 -11.04
C ALA A 211 -19.53 4.27 -10.95
N PHE A 212 -19.12 5.26 -11.74
CA PHE A 212 -17.73 5.55 -12.03
C PHE A 212 -17.46 7.04 -12.11
N VAL A 213 -16.21 7.39 -11.85
CA VAL A 213 -15.64 8.70 -12.15
C VAL A 213 -14.34 8.50 -12.93
N PRO A 214 -13.89 9.50 -13.73
CA PRO A 214 -12.55 9.46 -14.29
C PRO A 214 -11.52 9.22 -13.19
N THR A 215 -10.52 8.36 -13.42
CA THR A 215 -9.52 8.02 -12.40
C THR A 215 -8.78 9.24 -11.87
N SER A 216 -8.57 10.26 -12.73
CA SER A 216 -7.98 11.55 -12.32
C SER A 216 -8.84 12.38 -11.36
N CYS A 217 -10.12 12.06 -11.25
CA CYS A 217 -11.09 12.73 -10.39
C CYS A 217 -11.40 11.89 -9.13
N PHE A 218 -10.94 10.65 -9.06
CA PHE A 218 -11.09 9.83 -7.86
C PHE A 218 -10.48 10.52 -6.63
N ARG A 219 -11.18 10.41 -5.48
CA ARG A 219 -10.94 11.13 -4.21
C ARG A 219 -11.30 12.62 -4.20
N SER A 220 -11.75 13.20 -5.32
CA SER A 220 -12.30 14.56 -5.33
C SER A 220 -13.64 14.61 -4.60
N GLN A 221 -14.07 15.80 -4.18
CA GLN A 221 -15.37 15.97 -3.56
C GLN A 221 -16.47 16.03 -4.63
N PHE A 222 -17.57 15.34 -4.37
CA PHE A 222 -18.77 15.39 -5.19
C PHE A 222 -19.99 15.61 -4.29
N GLU A 223 -21.00 16.26 -4.85
CA GLU A 223 -22.32 16.41 -4.27
C GLU A 223 -23.34 16.32 -5.38
N ASP A 224 -24.42 15.56 -5.17
CA ASP A 224 -25.47 15.33 -6.15
C ASP A 224 -24.94 14.81 -7.51
N GLY A 225 -23.85 14.03 -7.47
CA GLY A 225 -23.19 13.48 -8.65
C GLY A 225 -22.32 14.46 -9.44
N ILE A 226 -22.11 15.68 -8.94
CA ILE A 226 -21.30 16.73 -9.59
C ILE A 226 -20.05 17.00 -8.76
N MET A 227 -18.88 17.08 -9.40
CA MET A 227 -17.63 17.40 -8.71
C MET A 227 -17.65 18.84 -8.18
N THR A 228 -17.47 19.00 -6.88
CA THR A 228 -17.47 20.30 -6.18
C THR A 228 -16.06 20.82 -5.91
N GLU A 229 -15.11 19.93 -5.62
CA GLU A 229 -13.70 20.28 -5.42
C GLU A 229 -12.78 19.20 -5.98
N LYS A 230 -11.96 19.56 -6.98
CA LYS A 230 -10.92 18.68 -7.50
C LYS A 230 -9.79 18.56 -6.48
N ARG A 231 -9.54 17.34 -6.00
CA ARG A 231 -8.42 17.03 -5.11
C ARG A 231 -7.20 16.55 -5.91
N LYS A 232 -6.05 16.45 -5.22
CA LYS A 232 -4.84 15.84 -5.79
C LYS A 232 -5.13 14.35 -6.07
N GLU A 233 -4.90 13.94 -7.31
CA GLU A 233 -5.01 12.54 -7.72
C GLU A 233 -4.03 11.66 -6.93
N MET A 234 -4.45 10.45 -6.58
CA MET A 234 -3.57 9.47 -5.95
C MET A 234 -2.45 9.04 -6.90
N ASP A 235 -1.26 8.81 -6.33
CA ASP A 235 -0.18 8.16 -7.05
C ASP A 235 -0.20 6.64 -6.82
N MET A 236 0.66 5.92 -7.55
CA MET A 236 0.78 4.46 -7.44
C MET A 236 1.30 3.99 -6.07
N VAL A 237 1.97 4.85 -5.29
CA VAL A 237 2.34 4.53 -3.90
C VAL A 237 1.08 4.46 -3.04
N LEU A 238 0.19 5.45 -3.14
CA LEU A 238 -1.07 5.44 -2.38
C LEU A 238 -2.04 4.35 -2.87
N LEU A 239 -2.11 4.08 -4.18
CA LEU A 239 -2.88 2.96 -4.72
C LEU A 239 -2.41 1.62 -4.13
N GLN A 240 -1.10 1.37 -4.09
CA GLN A 240 -0.54 0.17 -3.44
C GLN A 240 -0.90 0.12 -1.96
N GLY A 241 -1.00 1.26 -1.28
CA GLY A 241 -1.48 1.35 0.10
C GLY A 241 -2.94 0.92 0.25
N ILE A 242 -3.83 1.34 -0.66
CA ILE A 242 -5.25 0.92 -0.67
C ILE A 242 -5.32 -0.58 -0.96
N CYS A 243 -4.77 -1.01 -2.10
CA CYS A 243 -4.84 -2.39 -2.56
C CYS A 243 -4.08 -3.36 -1.66
N GLY A 244 -3.06 -2.92 -0.93
CA GLY A 244 -2.25 -3.76 -0.02
C GLY A 244 -2.57 -3.59 1.46
N SER A 245 -3.67 -2.91 1.80
CA SER A 245 -4.05 -2.61 3.19
C SER A 245 -4.55 -3.81 4.01
N ALA A 246 -4.57 -5.05 3.48
CA ALA A 246 -4.85 -6.23 4.29
C ALA A 246 -3.89 -6.36 5.48
N ILE A 247 -2.68 -5.81 5.34
CA ILE A 247 -1.71 -5.79 6.43
C ILE A 247 -2.11 -4.92 7.62
N ALA A 248 -3.10 -4.05 7.40
CA ALA A 248 -3.62 -3.09 8.35
C ALA A 248 -4.91 -3.55 9.03
N ASP A 249 -5.54 -4.65 8.61
CA ASP A 249 -6.90 -5.02 9.04
C ASP A 249 -7.08 -5.01 10.56
N GLY A 250 -8.24 -4.57 11.06
CA GLY A 250 -8.52 -4.36 12.48
C GLY A 250 -8.64 -5.64 13.29
N GLN A 251 -8.68 -6.79 12.63
CA GLN A 251 -8.54 -8.10 13.26
C GLN A 251 -7.07 -8.53 13.44
N ARG A 252 -6.13 -7.85 12.78
CA ARG A 252 -4.70 -8.11 12.97
C ARG A 252 -4.26 -7.63 14.33
N ASN A 253 -3.36 -8.39 14.95
CA ASN A 253 -2.81 -8.03 16.25
C ASN A 253 -2.10 -6.67 16.12
N ASN A 254 -2.47 -5.70 16.96
CA ASN A 254 -1.83 -4.37 17.00
C ASN A 254 -0.30 -4.47 17.03
N ALA A 255 0.22 -5.51 17.66
CA ALA A 255 1.63 -5.91 17.62
C ALA A 255 2.26 -5.96 16.22
N GLU A 256 1.60 -6.59 15.25
CA GLU A 256 2.14 -6.76 13.90
C GLU A 256 2.23 -5.43 13.17
N VAL A 257 1.20 -4.59 13.32
CA VAL A 257 1.20 -3.24 12.76
C VAL A 257 2.31 -2.39 13.36
N VAL A 258 2.52 -2.50 14.68
CA VAL A 258 3.61 -1.82 15.35
C VAL A 258 4.98 -2.30 14.86
N LYS A 259 5.18 -3.61 14.71
CA LYS A 259 6.42 -4.17 14.13
C LYS A 259 6.69 -3.61 12.74
N MET A 260 5.67 -3.47 11.89
CA MET A 260 5.82 -2.91 10.54
C MET A 260 6.19 -1.42 10.56
N ILE A 261 5.63 -0.65 11.49
CA ILE A 261 6.00 0.76 11.67
C ILE A 261 7.46 0.91 12.07
N TRP A 262 7.94 0.07 12.99
CA TRP A 262 9.36 0.03 13.34
C TRP A 262 10.21 -0.45 12.16
N ALA A 263 9.77 -1.43 11.38
CA ALA A 263 10.51 -1.89 10.20
C ALA A 263 10.77 -0.78 9.17
N LEU A 264 9.84 0.16 8.99
CA LEU A 264 10.07 1.34 8.13
C LEU A 264 11.25 2.20 8.62
N LEU A 265 11.45 2.30 9.94
CA LEU A 265 12.53 3.06 10.57
C LEU A 265 13.91 2.38 10.44
N GLY A 266 14.03 1.31 9.65
CA GLY A 266 15.27 0.55 9.47
C GLY A 266 15.48 -0.54 10.53
N VAL A 267 14.46 -0.83 11.33
CA VAL A 267 14.48 -1.86 12.37
C VAL A 267 14.13 -3.21 11.75
N THR A 268 15.12 -3.94 11.23
CA THR A 268 14.88 -5.22 10.55
C THR A 268 14.82 -6.40 11.53
N PHE A 269 13.81 -7.25 11.35
CA PHE A 269 13.73 -8.57 12.01
C PHE A 269 14.55 -9.60 11.23
N SER A 270 15.44 -10.31 11.91
CA SER A 270 16.14 -11.50 11.40
C SER A 270 15.27 -12.77 11.43
N ALA A 271 13.96 -12.65 11.24
CA ALA A 271 13.08 -13.80 11.18
C ALA A 271 13.07 -14.40 9.76
N GLY A 272 14.07 -15.24 9.44
CA GLY A 272 13.94 -16.27 8.40
C GLY A 272 14.52 -15.99 7.00
N ILE A 273 15.22 -14.88 6.76
CA ILE A 273 16.02 -14.70 5.53
C ILE A 273 17.50 -14.68 5.91
N LYS A 274 18.16 -15.84 5.86
CA LYS A 274 19.62 -15.87 5.74
C LYS A 274 19.98 -15.47 4.31
N THR A 275 20.12 -14.17 4.06
CA THR A 275 20.95 -13.71 2.94
C THR A 275 22.40 -13.73 3.41
N GLU A 276 23.14 -14.79 3.08
CA GLU A 276 24.60 -14.69 3.01
C GLU A 276 24.93 -13.54 2.05
N GLY A 277 25.62 -12.51 2.54
CA GLY A 277 26.08 -11.38 1.71
C GLY A 277 25.73 -9.98 2.20
N GLN A 278 25.19 -9.80 3.41
CA GLN A 278 25.32 -8.51 4.10
C GLN A 278 26.55 -8.57 4.99
N ASP A 279 27.69 -8.17 4.43
CA ASP A 279 28.74 -7.59 5.26
C ASP A 279 28.07 -6.53 6.12
N SER A 280 28.23 -6.70 7.43
CA SER A 280 27.96 -5.71 8.45
C SER A 280 28.15 -4.32 7.87
N MET A 281 27.12 -3.48 7.93
CA MET A 281 27.30 -2.05 7.74
C MET A 281 28.26 -1.60 8.84
N MET A 282 29.55 -1.64 8.52
CA MET A 282 30.62 -1.09 9.32
C MET A 282 30.19 0.34 9.61
N LEU A 283 29.96 0.64 10.88
CA LEU A 283 30.01 1.97 11.41
C LEU A 283 31.32 2.58 10.89
N MET A 284 31.22 3.50 9.93
CA MET A 284 32.38 4.22 9.41
C MET A 284 33.03 4.94 10.59
N SER A 285 34.08 4.33 11.15
CA SER A 285 34.99 5.05 12.03
C SER A 285 35.73 6.04 11.15
N ALA A 286 35.20 7.25 11.04
CA ALA A 286 35.93 8.38 10.50
C ALA A 286 37.17 8.59 11.39
N THR A 287 38.32 8.22 10.87
CA THR A 287 39.60 8.65 11.43
C THR A 287 39.68 10.17 11.32
N GLY A 288 39.71 10.84 12.47
CA GLY A 288 40.14 12.24 12.59
C GLY A 288 39.01 13.24 12.81
N GLY A 289 38.58 13.37 14.07
CA GLY A 289 37.70 14.42 14.56
C GLY A 289 36.49 13.86 15.30
N LYS A 290 36.48 13.93 16.64
CA LYS A 290 35.28 13.63 17.44
C LYS A 290 34.19 14.65 17.12
N VAL A 291 33.28 14.30 16.21
CA VAL A 291 31.97 14.92 16.13
C VAL A 291 31.05 14.07 17.00
N GLU A 292 30.72 14.54 18.21
CA GLU A 292 29.63 13.96 18.99
C GLU A 292 28.32 14.26 18.25
N VAL A 293 27.80 13.27 17.52
CA VAL A 293 26.43 13.34 17.01
C VAL A 293 25.50 13.06 18.19
N CYS A 294 24.92 14.12 18.76
CA CYS A 294 23.92 14.00 19.83
C CYS A 294 22.64 13.41 19.23
N GLU A 295 22.42 12.10 19.41
CA GLU A 295 21.23 11.39 18.93
C GLU A 295 19.98 11.89 19.67
N SER A 296 18.88 12.14 18.94
CA SER A 296 17.65 12.65 19.55
C SER A 296 17.04 11.62 20.51
N VAL A 297 16.39 12.04 21.62
CA VAL A 297 15.66 11.09 22.50
C VAL A 297 14.72 10.17 21.71
N PRO A 298 13.92 10.68 20.75
CA PRO A 298 13.14 9.84 19.85
C PRO A 298 13.97 8.81 19.08
N SER A 299 15.08 9.22 18.47
CA SER A 299 16.00 8.33 17.76
C SER A 299 16.59 7.26 18.70
N GLN A 300 16.95 7.63 19.94
CA GLN A 300 17.44 6.68 20.94
C GLN A 300 16.36 5.69 21.38
N VAL A 301 15.10 6.13 21.53
CA VAL A 301 13.95 5.25 21.81
C VAL A 301 13.75 4.28 20.64
N VAL A 302 13.75 4.77 19.40
CA VAL A 302 13.67 3.94 18.18
C VAL A 302 14.78 2.89 18.19
N ARG A 303 16.03 3.31 18.41
CA ARG A 303 17.21 2.45 18.48
C ARG A 303 17.09 1.40 19.58
N CYS A 304 16.67 1.78 20.79
CA CYS A 304 16.50 0.84 21.89
C CYS A 304 15.42 -0.21 21.57
N VAL A 305 14.27 0.19 21.03
CA VAL A 305 13.23 -0.77 20.61
C VAL A 305 13.77 -1.72 19.54
N SER A 306 14.59 -1.19 18.63
CA SER A 306 15.26 -1.98 17.58
C SER A 306 16.17 -3.05 18.15
N GLU A 307 17.02 -2.67 19.09
CA GLU A 307 17.95 -3.58 19.74
C GLU A 307 17.20 -4.61 20.58
N LEU A 308 16.10 -4.25 21.26
CA LEU A 308 15.23 -5.21 21.96
C LEU A 308 14.60 -6.24 21.00
N MET A 309 14.15 -5.80 19.82
CA MET A 309 13.58 -6.68 18.80
C MET A 309 14.59 -7.72 18.30
N VAL A 310 15.83 -7.31 18.03
CA VAL A 310 16.93 -8.22 17.62
C VAL A 310 17.27 -9.20 18.75
N ASN A 311 17.38 -8.69 19.98
CA ASN A 311 17.73 -9.51 21.15
C ASN A 311 16.65 -10.52 21.56
N ALA A 312 15.45 -10.46 20.97
CA ALA A 312 14.40 -11.47 21.20
C ALA A 312 14.83 -12.86 20.70
N GLU A 313 15.45 -12.89 19.52
CA GLU A 313 15.86 -14.11 18.81
C GLU A 313 17.24 -14.60 19.25
N ASP A 314 18.17 -13.69 19.52
CA ASP A 314 19.49 -13.98 20.08
C ASP A 314 19.71 -13.23 21.41
N PRO A 315 19.31 -13.82 22.54
CA PRO A 315 19.30 -13.13 23.83
C PRO A 315 20.70 -13.06 24.43
N ASP A 316 21.46 -12.02 24.10
CA ASP A 316 22.57 -11.57 24.95
C ASP A 316 21.98 -10.85 26.18
N PRO A 317 22.04 -11.45 27.39
CA PRO A 317 21.33 -10.91 28.55
C PRO A 317 21.90 -9.57 29.02
N LEU A 318 23.21 -9.35 28.84
CA LEU A 318 23.87 -8.11 29.24
C LEU A 318 23.50 -6.99 28.28
N LYS A 319 23.60 -7.22 26.97
CA LYS A 319 23.17 -6.22 25.96
C LYS A 319 21.69 -5.91 26.10
N THR A 320 20.84 -6.92 26.25
CA THR A 320 19.40 -6.69 26.43
C THR A 320 19.14 -5.82 27.67
N TRP A 321 19.82 -6.08 28.78
CA TRP A 321 19.65 -5.30 30.00
C TRP A 321 20.13 -3.86 29.87
N GLU A 322 21.26 -3.63 29.18
CA GLU A 322 21.72 -2.27 28.86
C GLU A 322 20.67 -1.51 28.05
N VAL A 323 20.05 -2.17 27.07
CA VAL A 323 18.99 -1.57 26.24
C VAL A 323 17.74 -1.27 27.06
N ILE A 324 17.26 -2.23 27.87
CA ILE A 324 16.11 -2.01 28.77
C ILE A 324 16.41 -0.86 29.74
N THR A 325 17.62 -0.82 30.31
CA THR A 325 18.03 0.24 31.25
C THR A 325 18.06 1.61 30.58
N THR A 326 18.61 1.69 29.37
CA THR A 326 18.63 2.91 28.57
C THR A 326 17.22 3.37 28.25
N LEU A 327 16.36 2.46 27.79
CA LEU A 327 14.96 2.76 27.47
C LEU A 327 14.19 3.24 28.71
N ARG A 328 14.42 2.61 29.87
CA ARG A 328 13.89 3.06 31.17
C ARG A 328 14.31 4.49 31.50
N GLN A 329 15.61 4.80 31.42
CA GLN A 329 16.11 6.15 31.70
C GLN A 329 15.51 7.21 30.77
N LEU A 330 15.31 6.87 29.49
CA LEU A 330 14.72 7.78 28.51
C LEU A 330 13.23 8.07 28.77
N LEU A 331 12.53 7.17 29.45
CA LEU A 331 11.06 7.16 29.57
C LEU A 331 10.55 7.32 31.01
N GLU A 332 11.45 7.50 31.97
CA GLU A 332 11.13 7.60 33.38
C GLU A 332 10.11 8.74 33.63
N GLY A 333 8.95 8.41 34.17
CA GLY A 333 7.85 9.35 34.41
C GLY A 333 7.10 9.84 33.16
N LEU A 334 7.44 9.36 31.96
CA LEU A 334 6.85 9.77 30.68
C LEU A 334 5.89 8.74 30.06
N VAL A 335 5.88 7.51 30.59
CA VAL A 335 5.05 6.39 30.09
C VAL A 335 4.08 5.92 31.19
N SER A 336 2.90 5.38 30.82
CA SER A 336 1.87 5.01 31.80
C SER A 336 2.28 3.81 32.68
N SER A 337 1.55 3.56 33.77
CA SER A 337 1.80 2.43 34.68
C SER A 337 1.69 1.05 34.01
N LYS A 338 1.08 0.93 32.82
CA LYS A 338 1.12 -0.33 32.04
C LYS A 338 2.53 -0.68 31.54
N GLY A 339 3.47 0.27 31.58
CA GLY A 339 4.91 0.04 31.40
C GLY A 339 5.58 -0.70 32.56
N GLU A 340 4.88 -1.05 33.66
CA GLU A 340 5.42 -1.84 34.79
C GLU A 340 6.15 -3.11 34.34
N MET A 341 5.75 -3.75 33.24
CA MET A 341 6.50 -4.87 32.67
C MET A 341 7.92 -4.48 32.24
N LEU A 342 8.09 -3.32 31.59
CA LEU A 342 9.40 -2.76 31.24
C LEU A 342 10.26 -2.61 32.49
N TRP A 343 9.65 -2.19 33.61
CA TRP A 343 10.28 -1.97 34.91
C TRP A 343 10.55 -3.27 35.71
N ASN A 344 9.86 -4.36 35.38
CA ASN A 344 9.93 -5.66 36.07
C ASN A 344 10.72 -6.75 35.31
N MET A 345 11.18 -6.47 34.08
CA MET A 345 11.99 -7.39 33.28
C MET A 345 13.49 -7.15 33.51
N ASP A 346 14.23 -8.18 33.96
CA ASP A 346 15.69 -8.17 34.16
C ASP A 346 16.42 -9.15 33.23
N SER A 347 17.76 -9.11 33.19
CA SER A 347 18.59 -9.94 32.31
C SER A 347 18.39 -11.45 32.52
N GLU A 348 18.32 -11.90 33.78
CA GLU A 348 18.21 -13.31 34.14
C GLU A 348 16.81 -13.85 33.86
N ARG A 349 15.79 -13.02 34.06
CA ARG A 349 14.41 -13.31 33.69
C ARG A 349 14.28 -13.38 32.18
N TRP A 350 14.80 -12.39 31.43
CA TRP A 350 14.79 -12.37 29.97
C TRP A 350 15.38 -13.65 29.39
N LYS A 351 16.54 -14.09 29.91
CA LYS A 351 17.22 -15.32 29.48
C LYS A 351 16.36 -16.57 29.64
N LYS A 352 15.51 -16.64 30.67
CA LYS A 352 14.63 -17.79 30.97
C LYS A 352 13.28 -17.74 30.26
N THR A 353 12.87 -16.56 29.81
CA THR A 353 11.63 -16.34 29.05
C THR A 353 11.69 -16.99 27.67
N SER A 354 10.59 -17.61 27.23
CA SER A 354 10.50 -18.19 25.89
C SER A 354 10.52 -17.12 24.79
N LEU A 355 10.82 -17.52 23.54
CA LEU A 355 10.80 -16.60 22.39
C LEU A 355 9.41 -15.96 22.19
N VAL A 356 8.33 -16.71 22.44
CA VAL A 356 6.95 -16.23 22.31
C VAL A 356 6.68 -15.13 23.32
N GLU A 357 6.97 -15.39 24.60
CA GLU A 357 6.76 -14.40 25.67
C GLU A 357 7.66 -13.16 25.52
N ARG A 358 8.89 -13.30 25.00
CA ARG A 358 9.75 -12.15 24.66
C ARG A 358 9.15 -11.29 23.55
N LYS A 359 8.59 -11.93 22.52
CA LYS A 359 7.89 -11.22 21.44
C LYS A 359 6.68 -10.47 22.01
N GLU A 360 5.85 -11.10 22.83
CA GLU A 360 4.70 -10.45 23.50
C GLU A 360 5.13 -9.27 24.39
N PHE A 361 6.23 -9.39 25.13
CA PHE A 361 6.78 -8.29 25.92
C PHE A 361 7.14 -7.08 25.04
N ILE A 362 7.89 -7.32 23.95
CA ILE A 362 8.32 -6.24 23.04
C ILE A 362 7.12 -5.59 22.37
N GLU A 363 6.11 -6.37 22.00
CA GLU A 363 4.85 -5.86 21.44
C GLU A 363 4.14 -4.93 22.41
N THR A 364 4.03 -5.35 23.67
CA THR A 364 3.40 -4.57 24.74
C THR A 364 4.15 -3.26 24.98
N VAL A 365 5.47 -3.31 25.10
CA VAL A 365 6.31 -2.12 25.26
C VAL A 365 6.16 -1.20 24.05
N SER A 366 6.23 -1.73 22.83
CA SER A 366 6.15 -0.94 21.60
C SER A 366 4.79 -0.25 21.44
N LEU A 367 3.69 -0.94 21.76
CA LEU A 367 2.35 -0.36 21.79
C LEU A 367 2.26 0.75 22.82
N GLU A 368 2.77 0.54 24.02
CA GLU A 368 2.75 1.54 25.08
C GLU A 368 3.55 2.80 24.67
N LEU A 369 4.70 2.64 23.99
CA LEU A 369 5.48 3.77 23.45
C LEU A 369 4.71 4.55 22.39
N ILE A 370 3.96 3.86 21.53
CA ILE A 370 3.09 4.49 20.53
C ILE A 370 1.94 5.23 21.21
N LEU A 371 1.31 4.62 22.21
CA LEU A 371 0.20 5.22 22.94
C LEU A 371 0.62 6.44 23.76
N THR A 372 1.87 6.46 24.23
CA THR A 372 2.44 7.54 25.06
C THR A 372 3.38 8.47 24.29
N SER A 373 3.42 8.40 22.95
CA SER A 373 4.27 9.22 22.09
C SER A 373 4.22 10.71 22.42
N ASP A 374 3.03 11.21 22.70
CA ASP A 374 2.78 12.62 23.01
C ASP A 374 3.46 13.06 24.31
N SER A 375 3.76 12.13 25.22
CA SER A 375 4.42 12.41 26.50
C SER A 375 5.93 12.51 26.34
N TRP A 376 6.57 11.54 25.65
CA TRP A 376 8.04 11.49 25.53
C TRP A 376 8.60 12.26 24.34
N THR A 377 7.74 12.77 23.44
CA THR A 377 8.17 13.68 22.36
C THR A 377 7.90 15.17 22.63
N LYS A 378 7.14 15.51 23.68
CA LYS A 378 6.54 16.85 23.88
C LYS A 378 7.54 18.00 23.98
N ASP A 379 8.70 17.74 24.56
CA ASP A 379 9.67 18.76 24.95
C ASP A 379 11.01 18.66 24.20
N TRP A 380 11.10 17.77 23.20
CA TRP A 380 12.34 17.61 22.44
C TRP A 380 12.52 18.72 21.40
N LYS A 381 13.44 19.65 21.67
CA LYS A 381 13.95 20.63 20.71
C LYS A 381 15.23 20.10 20.08
N ASP A 382 15.35 20.17 18.75
CA ASP A 382 16.57 19.75 18.04
C ASP A 382 17.77 20.58 18.54
N LYS A 383 18.65 19.95 19.32
CA LYS A 383 19.87 20.58 19.86
C LYS A 383 20.96 20.79 18.80
N ARG A 384 20.78 20.34 17.55
CA ARG A 384 21.73 20.62 16.46
C ARG A 384 21.88 22.12 16.14
N TYR A 385 21.00 22.97 16.67
CA TYR A 385 21.07 24.42 16.51
C TYR A 385 21.89 25.18 17.56
N THR A 386 22.40 24.52 18.61
CA THR A 386 23.31 25.18 19.57
C THR A 386 24.79 25.04 19.22
N CYS A 387 25.12 24.36 18.11
CA CYS A 387 26.49 24.11 17.67
C CYS A 387 26.88 24.93 16.42
N ILE A 388 26.25 26.07 16.19
CA ILE A 388 26.71 27.06 15.21
C ILE A 388 27.12 28.31 16.00
N ASP A 389 28.42 28.49 16.11
CA ASP A 389 29.11 29.65 16.64
C ASP A 389 28.40 30.97 16.23
N GLU A 390 27.90 31.72 17.21
CA GLU A 390 27.15 32.99 17.08
C GLU A 390 28.04 34.17 16.60
N SER A 391 29.06 33.94 15.77
CA SER A 391 30.07 34.96 15.45
C SER A 391 30.25 35.31 13.96
N LYS A 392 29.21 35.12 13.14
CA LYS A 392 29.04 35.69 11.78
C LYS A 392 27.56 35.53 11.47
N TYR A 393 26.70 36.54 11.55
CA TYR A 393 26.48 37.57 10.52
C TYR A 393 25.71 38.75 11.15
N MET A 394 26.13 39.97 10.82
CA MET A 394 25.43 41.21 11.15
C MET A 394 24.19 41.43 10.28
N VAL A 395 23.11 41.89 10.94
CA VAL A 395 22.14 42.93 10.55
C VAL A 395 21.72 43.01 9.07
N THR A 396 20.45 42.69 8.80
CA THR A 396 19.53 43.65 8.13
C THR A 396 18.08 43.43 8.59
N THR A 397 17.57 44.48 9.22
CA THR A 397 16.18 44.91 9.43
C THR A 397 15.08 44.30 8.55
N GLY A 398 14.02 43.85 9.23
CA GLY A 398 12.63 44.21 8.92
C GLY A 398 11.93 43.49 7.77
N MET A 399 11.22 42.41 8.08
CA MET A 399 9.94 42.07 7.43
C MET A 399 9.14 41.11 8.34
N LYS A 400 7.99 41.59 8.81
CA LYS A 400 6.94 40.76 9.40
C LYS A 400 6.20 40.10 8.24
N ASP A 401 6.48 38.83 7.98
CA ASP A 401 5.54 37.96 7.27
C ASP A 401 5.52 36.61 7.97
N LYS A 402 4.31 36.04 8.09
CA LYS A 402 4.05 34.69 8.62
C LYS A 402 4.76 33.68 7.72
N MET A 403 6.03 33.40 8.02
CA MET A 403 6.78 32.34 7.39
C MET A 403 6.23 31.02 7.92
N SER A 404 5.58 30.23 7.06
CA SER A 404 5.24 28.85 7.33
C SER A 404 6.51 28.13 7.76
N ILE A 405 6.57 27.68 9.00
CA ILE A 405 7.67 26.87 9.50
C ILE A 405 7.58 25.54 8.75
N THR A 406 8.36 25.39 7.68
CA THR A 406 8.34 24.20 6.83
C THR A 406 8.92 23.02 7.61
N ASN A 407 8.22 21.89 7.56
CA ASN A 407 8.50 20.60 8.23
C ASN A 407 9.87 19.94 7.86
N SER A 408 10.79 20.67 7.23
CA SER A 408 12.06 20.19 6.67
C SER A 408 13.18 20.00 7.70
N TRP A 409 12.97 20.36 8.97
CA TRP A 409 14.04 20.43 9.98
C TRP A 409 13.90 19.39 11.11
N VAL A 410 12.82 18.62 11.14
CA VAL A 410 12.59 17.54 12.12
C VAL A 410 13.24 16.24 11.61
N PRO A 411 14.04 15.52 12.42
CA PRO A 411 14.51 14.17 12.07
C PRO A 411 13.37 13.28 11.57
N ASP A 412 13.64 12.46 10.57
CA ASP A 412 12.60 11.66 9.91
C ASP A 412 11.94 10.65 10.86
N GLU A 413 12.71 10.13 11.82
CA GLU A 413 12.23 9.24 12.88
C GLU A 413 11.23 9.96 13.81
N LEU A 414 11.59 11.17 14.24
CA LEU A 414 10.73 11.99 15.09
C LEU A 414 9.46 12.41 14.35
N TRP A 415 9.56 12.71 13.05
CA TRP A 415 8.39 13.02 12.23
C TRP A 415 7.43 11.83 12.17
N ILE A 416 7.93 10.60 11.97
CA ILE A 416 7.10 9.38 11.97
C ILE A 416 6.39 9.22 13.30
N VAL A 417 7.12 9.34 14.41
CA VAL A 417 6.53 9.23 15.76
C VAL A 417 5.40 10.26 15.95
N GLN A 418 5.62 11.51 15.57
CA GLN A 418 4.64 12.57 15.77
C GLN A 418 3.43 12.48 14.84
N ASN A 419 3.56 11.87 13.66
CA ASN A 419 2.54 11.94 12.61
C ASN A 419 1.89 10.62 12.26
N ILE A 420 2.56 9.49 12.49
CA ILE A 420 2.04 8.14 12.18
C ILE A 420 1.48 7.49 13.44
N PHE A 421 2.15 7.60 14.59
CA PHE A 421 1.70 6.92 15.82
C PHE A 421 0.31 7.39 16.28
N PRO A 422 -0.06 8.68 16.18
CA PRO A 422 -1.43 9.11 16.46
C PRO A 422 -2.49 8.51 15.53
N LEU A 423 -2.11 8.14 14.30
CA LEU A 423 -3.02 7.47 13.36
C LEU A 423 -3.27 6.02 13.79
N VAL A 424 -2.29 5.35 14.40
CA VAL A 424 -2.47 4.02 15.02
C VAL A 424 -3.50 4.08 16.14
N LYS A 425 -3.48 5.14 16.97
CA LYS A 425 -4.49 5.34 18.02
C LYS A 425 -5.92 5.46 17.46
N LYS A 426 -6.07 6.15 16.33
CA LYS A 426 -7.37 6.37 15.66
C LYS A 426 -7.81 5.16 14.82
N TRP A 427 -6.83 4.41 14.32
CA TRP A 427 -6.99 3.26 13.44
C TRP A 427 -7.89 3.57 12.23
N GLU A 428 -7.65 4.72 11.62
CA GLU A 428 -8.39 5.17 10.44
C GLU A 428 -7.58 4.90 9.17
N TRP A 429 -8.23 4.28 8.17
CA TRP A 429 -7.64 3.93 6.88
C TRP A 429 -8.65 4.21 5.76
N GLY A 430 -8.13 4.27 4.54
CA GLY A 430 -8.89 4.13 3.30
C GLY A 430 -9.93 5.22 3.07
N THR A 431 -9.93 6.26 3.92
CA THR A 431 -10.92 7.31 3.93
C THR A 431 -10.76 8.15 2.67
N VAL A 432 -11.77 8.09 1.81
CA VAL A 432 -11.84 8.89 0.59
C VAL A 432 -13.23 9.48 0.44
N TYR A 433 -13.34 10.63 -0.22
CA TYR A 433 -14.62 11.23 -0.55
C TYR A 433 -15.46 10.27 -1.40
N ASN A 434 -16.73 10.16 -1.04
CA ASN A 434 -17.68 9.33 -1.74
C ASN A 434 -18.30 10.12 -2.88
N PHE A 435 -18.05 9.70 -4.12
CA PHE A 435 -18.64 10.38 -5.27
C PHE A 435 -20.17 10.18 -5.36
N PHE A 436 -20.75 9.28 -4.58
CA PHE A 436 -22.20 9.11 -4.46
C PHE A 436 -22.88 10.06 -3.47
N PHE A 437 -22.14 10.93 -2.79
CA PHE A 437 -22.74 11.74 -1.72
C PHE A 437 -23.94 12.56 -2.25
N ASN A 438 -25.10 12.35 -1.61
CA ASN A 438 -26.41 12.91 -1.95
C ASN A 438 -27.00 12.55 -3.33
N ILE A 439 -26.40 11.59 -4.06
CA ILE A 439 -26.93 11.19 -5.38
C ILE A 439 -28.37 10.66 -5.26
N GLN A 440 -29.25 11.13 -6.15
CA GLN A 440 -30.65 10.72 -6.21
C GLN A 440 -30.83 9.69 -7.34
N ASP A 441 -30.32 8.48 -7.15
CA ASP A 441 -30.46 7.37 -8.09
C ASP A 441 -30.96 6.09 -7.40
N THR A 442 -31.92 5.40 -8.01
CA THR A 442 -32.56 4.21 -7.42
C THR A 442 -31.67 2.97 -7.40
N ASN A 443 -30.63 2.93 -8.23
CA ASN A 443 -29.66 1.82 -8.29
C ASN A 443 -28.54 1.98 -7.25
N VAL A 444 -28.38 3.18 -6.69
CA VAL A 444 -27.42 3.43 -5.60
C VAL A 444 -28.11 3.18 -4.26
N LEU A 445 -27.53 2.31 -3.45
CA LEU A 445 -28.03 2.06 -2.09
C LEU A 445 -28.06 3.38 -1.30
N SER A 446 -29.17 3.69 -0.65
CA SER A 446 -29.31 4.90 0.18
C SER A 446 -28.28 4.96 1.32
N SER A 447 -27.81 3.81 1.79
CA SER A 447 -26.72 3.68 2.76
C SER A 447 -25.34 4.08 2.21
N MET A 448 -25.16 4.07 0.89
CA MET A 448 -23.97 4.58 0.20
C MET A 448 -24.13 6.08 -0.06
N ALA A 449 -25.27 6.51 -0.60
CA ALA A 449 -25.50 7.93 -0.95
C ALA A 449 -25.50 8.88 0.26
N SER A 450 -25.85 8.38 1.45
CA SER A 450 -25.84 9.18 2.70
C SER A 450 -24.46 9.39 3.33
N LYS A 451 -23.42 8.69 2.86
CA LYS A 451 -22.06 8.81 3.38
C LYS A 451 -21.28 9.85 2.58
N GLU A 452 -20.73 10.86 3.26
CA GLU A 452 -19.79 11.81 2.63
C GLU A 452 -18.46 11.13 2.27
N LYS A 453 -18.05 10.13 3.06
CA LYS A 453 -16.78 9.41 2.91
C LYS A 453 -17.00 7.90 2.94
N ILE A 454 -16.19 7.20 2.16
CA ILE A 454 -16.11 5.73 2.12
C ILE A 454 -14.73 5.27 2.58
N HIS A 455 -14.61 3.99 2.92
CA HIS A 455 -13.36 3.39 3.38
C HIS A 455 -12.96 2.26 2.44
N LEU A 456 -11.95 2.51 1.61
CA LEU A 456 -11.41 1.50 0.70
C LEU A 456 -10.27 0.71 1.35
N VAL A 457 -10.36 -0.61 1.23
CA VAL A 457 -9.34 -1.54 1.70
C VAL A 457 -9.04 -2.63 0.67
N ASP A 458 -8.03 -3.43 0.97
CA ASP A 458 -7.59 -4.56 0.16
C ASP A 458 -8.75 -5.54 -0.09
N ALA A 459 -9.02 -5.80 -1.37
CA ALA A 459 -10.06 -6.72 -1.79
C ALA A 459 -9.83 -8.16 -1.32
N GLY A 460 -8.57 -8.53 -1.04
CA GLY A 460 -8.20 -9.83 -0.49
C GLY A 460 -8.86 -10.14 0.86
N LEU A 461 -9.30 -9.12 1.61
CA LEU A 461 -10.05 -9.29 2.86
C LEU A 461 -11.48 -9.80 2.64
N LYS A 462 -12.07 -9.58 1.46
CA LYS A 462 -13.38 -10.13 1.10
C LYS A 462 -13.25 -11.40 0.27
N MET A 463 -12.43 -11.36 -0.77
CA MET A 463 -12.16 -12.50 -1.64
C MET A 463 -10.76 -12.36 -2.20
N ASN A 464 -9.94 -13.40 -2.00
CA ASN A 464 -8.55 -13.38 -2.43
C ASN A 464 -8.36 -13.53 -3.95
N SER A 465 -9.33 -13.12 -4.78
CA SER A 465 -9.21 -13.11 -6.26
C SER A 465 -10.18 -12.08 -6.86
N PRO A 466 -9.79 -11.32 -7.91
CA PRO A 466 -10.56 -10.18 -8.39
C PRO A 466 -11.60 -10.55 -9.47
N TYR A 467 -12.45 -11.53 -9.20
CA TYR A 467 -13.50 -11.93 -10.14
C TYR A 467 -14.51 -10.82 -10.46
N PRO A 468 -15.04 -10.05 -9.49
CA PRO A 468 -16.20 -9.19 -9.76
C PRO A 468 -15.94 -8.04 -10.75
N PRO A 469 -14.78 -7.36 -10.73
CA PRO A 469 -14.44 -6.42 -11.80
C PRO A 469 -14.43 -7.11 -13.18
N VAL A 470 -13.82 -8.29 -13.29
CA VAL A 470 -13.70 -9.00 -14.58
C VAL A 470 -15.04 -9.52 -15.12
N LEU A 471 -15.97 -9.87 -14.22
CA LEU A 471 -17.28 -10.43 -14.57
C LEU A 471 -18.33 -9.37 -14.93
N ARG A 472 -17.96 -8.09 -15.11
CA ARG A 472 -18.87 -7.09 -15.67
C ARG A 472 -19.40 -7.58 -17.03
N PRO A 473 -20.73 -7.61 -17.25
CA PRO A 473 -21.29 -8.11 -18.51
C PRO A 473 -20.71 -7.44 -19.76
N SER A 474 -20.39 -6.15 -19.66
CA SER A 474 -19.80 -5.36 -20.75
C SER A 474 -18.35 -5.71 -21.12
N ARG A 475 -17.65 -6.49 -20.29
CA ARG A 475 -16.30 -7.02 -20.62
C ARG A 475 -16.35 -8.35 -21.37
N ASP A 476 -17.51 -9.03 -21.35
CA ASP A 476 -17.81 -10.24 -22.13
C ASP A 476 -16.65 -11.26 -22.15
N VAL A 477 -16.16 -11.63 -20.96
CA VAL A 477 -14.95 -12.47 -20.82
C VAL A 477 -15.28 -13.94 -21.11
N ASP A 478 -14.60 -14.51 -22.11
CA ASP A 478 -14.79 -15.90 -22.54
C ASP A 478 -13.99 -16.90 -21.70
N LEU A 479 -12.77 -16.53 -21.32
CA LEU A 479 -11.83 -17.38 -20.59
C LEU A 479 -11.15 -16.61 -19.47
N ILE A 480 -11.15 -17.23 -18.30
CA ILE A 480 -10.44 -16.75 -17.12
C ILE A 480 -9.28 -17.69 -16.82
N ILE A 481 -8.07 -17.13 -16.77
CA ILE A 481 -6.89 -17.78 -16.18
C ILE A 481 -6.74 -17.21 -14.77
N SER A 482 -7.01 -18.04 -13.75
CA SER A 482 -6.93 -17.64 -12.34
C SER A 482 -5.66 -18.20 -11.71
N LEU A 483 -4.78 -17.31 -11.24
CA LEU A 483 -3.55 -17.65 -10.54
C LEU A 483 -3.75 -17.45 -9.04
N ASP A 484 -3.60 -18.54 -8.28
CA ASP A 484 -3.66 -18.52 -6.82
C ASP A 484 -2.24 -18.58 -6.22
N PHE A 485 -1.97 -17.63 -5.33
CA PHE A 485 -0.72 -17.42 -4.59
C PHE A 485 -0.94 -17.50 -3.06
N SER A 486 -2.04 -18.11 -2.65
CA SER A 486 -2.34 -18.38 -1.24
C SER A 486 -1.33 -19.40 -0.68
N GLU A 487 -1.07 -19.31 0.62
CA GLU A 487 -0.17 -20.26 1.31
C GLU A 487 -0.87 -21.59 1.63
N GLY A 488 -2.21 -21.58 1.66
CA GLY A 488 -3.09 -22.71 1.99
C GLY A 488 -3.67 -23.43 0.77
N ASP A 489 -4.93 -23.90 0.87
CA ASP A 489 -5.59 -24.62 -0.23
C ASP A 489 -5.80 -23.69 -1.45
N PRO A 490 -5.17 -23.98 -2.61
CA PRO A 490 -5.30 -23.14 -3.81
C PRO A 490 -6.71 -23.11 -4.40
N PHE A 491 -7.62 -23.99 -3.95
CA PHE A 491 -9.03 -23.99 -4.37
C PHE A 491 -9.96 -23.29 -3.38
N GLU A 492 -9.46 -22.81 -2.23
CA GLU A 492 -10.28 -22.11 -1.24
C GLU A 492 -10.83 -20.79 -1.81
N ALA A 493 -10.00 -20.02 -2.53
CA ALA A 493 -10.45 -18.81 -3.21
C ALA A 493 -11.56 -19.13 -4.24
N ASN A 494 -11.35 -20.16 -5.06
CA ASN A 494 -12.29 -20.58 -6.10
C ASN A 494 -13.61 -21.12 -5.53
N THR A 495 -13.57 -21.85 -4.41
CA THR A 495 -14.78 -22.38 -3.75
C THR A 495 -15.62 -21.27 -3.11
N HIS A 496 -14.99 -20.25 -2.51
CA HIS A 496 -15.67 -19.04 -2.04
C HIS A 496 -16.30 -18.25 -3.21
N THR A 497 -15.61 -18.14 -4.35
CA THR A 497 -16.19 -17.54 -5.57
C THR A 497 -17.37 -18.34 -6.10
N HIS A 498 -17.29 -19.67 -6.17
CA HIS A 498 -18.39 -20.53 -6.62
C HIS A 498 -19.65 -20.37 -5.76
N THR A 499 -19.49 -20.22 -4.44
CA THR A 499 -20.60 -19.97 -3.51
C THR A 499 -21.16 -18.55 -3.65
N HIS A 500 -20.32 -17.53 -3.83
CA HIS A 500 -20.76 -16.16 -4.10
C HIS A 500 -21.50 -16.03 -5.44
N THR A 501 -21.05 -16.72 -6.49
CA THR A 501 -21.63 -16.70 -7.85
C THR A 501 -22.85 -17.60 -8.04
N HIS A 502 -23.08 -18.59 -7.17
CA HIS A 502 -24.40 -19.24 -7.06
C HIS A 502 -25.45 -18.32 -6.41
N THR A 503 -25.00 -17.35 -5.60
CA THR A 503 -25.87 -16.34 -5.00
C THR A 503 -26.10 -15.15 -5.95
N CYS A 504 -25.10 -14.81 -6.78
CA CYS A 504 -25.18 -13.86 -7.89
C CYS A 504 -24.96 -14.59 -9.22
N LEU A 505 -26.02 -15.02 -9.91
CA LEU A 505 -26.03 -15.79 -11.18
C LEU A 505 -24.83 -15.53 -12.13
N PHE A 506 -23.70 -16.19 -11.90
CA PHE A 506 -22.58 -16.28 -12.84
C PHE A 506 -22.19 -17.76 -12.97
N LEU A 507 -22.36 -18.33 -14.15
CA LEU A 507 -22.09 -19.74 -14.44
C LEU A 507 -20.57 -19.98 -14.59
N PHE A 508 -19.90 -20.31 -13.49
CA PHE A 508 -18.62 -21.03 -13.59
C PHE A 508 -18.90 -22.50 -13.92
N LYS A 509 -18.22 -23.06 -14.94
CA LYS A 509 -18.18 -24.53 -15.11
C LYS A 509 -17.60 -25.13 -13.81
N PRO A 510 -18.22 -26.16 -13.21
CA PRO A 510 -17.75 -26.69 -11.94
C PRO A 510 -16.34 -27.27 -12.08
N PHE A 511 -15.43 -26.85 -11.19
CA PHE A 511 -14.15 -27.54 -10.98
C PHE A 511 -14.44 -28.99 -10.56
N ARG A 512 -14.33 -29.93 -11.51
CA ARG A 512 -14.31 -31.35 -11.17
C ARG A 512 -12.92 -31.68 -10.65
N ARG A 513 -12.80 -31.96 -9.35
CA ARG A 513 -11.66 -32.69 -8.80
C ARG A 513 -11.62 -34.04 -9.51
N THR A 514 -10.67 -34.23 -10.43
CA THR A 514 -10.35 -35.53 -11.03
C THR A 514 -9.45 -36.33 -10.12
#